data_AF-A0A0R3P1Y5-F1
#
_entry.id   AF-A0A0R3P1Y5-F1
#
_cell.length_a   1.000
_cell.length_b   1.000
_cell.length_c   1.000
_cell.angle_alpha   90.00
_cell.angle_beta   90.00
_cell.angle_gamma   90.00
#
_symmetry.space_group_name_H-M   'P 1'
#
loop_
_entity.id
_entity.type
_entity.pdbx_description
1 polymer ?
#
loop_
_entity_poly.entity_id
_entity_poly.type
_entity_poly.pdbx_seq_one_letter_code
_entity_poly.pdbx_strand_id
1 'polypeptide(L)' 'MTLRVLQLNLHKSKVALAELLIAMEQGPADIALVQEPWIASGNSVAGLKSSNYSLLYSTSHG' A
#
# COMPACT_ATOMS: atom_id res chain seq x y z
N MET A 1 -14.31 -7.60 -18.60
CA MET A 1 -13.53 -7.46 -17.35
C MET A 1 -13.41 -5.99 -17.03
N THR A 2 -13.55 -5.62 -15.76
CA THR A 2 -13.45 -4.23 -15.29
C THR A 2 -12.30 -4.13 -14.31
N LEU A 3 -11.36 -3.20 -14.56
CA LEU A 3 -10.26 -2.91 -13.64
C LEU A 3 -10.78 -2.08 -12.46
N ARG A 4 -10.46 -2.49 -11.24
CA ARG A 4 -10.87 -1.81 -10.00
C ARG A 4 -9.64 -1.18 -9.34
N VAL A 5 -9.73 0.12 -9.07
CA VAL A 5 -8.67 0.90 -8.44
C VAL A 5 -9.18 1.45 -7.11
N LEU A 6 -8.43 1.22 -6.05
CA LEU A 6 -8.64 1.83 -4.74
C LEU A 6 -7.60 2.93 -4.54
N GLN A 7 -8.02 4.15 -4.20
CA GLN A 7 -7.12 5.23 -3.83
C GLN A 7 -7.38 5.64 -2.38
N LEU A 8 -6.33 5.70 -1.57
CA LEU A 8 -6.43 6.07 -0.16
C LEU A 8 -5.14 6.72 0.37
N ASN A 9 -5.32 7.54 1.40
CA ASN A 9 -4.24 8.10 2.20
C ASN A 9 -4.17 7.32 3.53
N LEU A 10 -2.98 6.85 3.91
CA LEU A 10 -2.76 6.08 5.13
C LEU A 10 -2.33 6.94 6.32
N HIS A 11 -2.13 8.25 6.14
CA HIS A 11 -1.75 9.20 7.18
C HIS A 11 -0.56 8.74 8.04
N LYS A 12 0.42 8.08 7.39
CA LYS A 12 1.60 7.48 8.00
C LYS A 12 1.27 6.44 9.09
N SER A 13 0.06 5.89 9.08
CA SER A 13 -0.44 4.94 10.07
C SER A 13 0.00 3.52 9.75
N LYS A 14 0.76 2.93 10.67
CA LYS A 14 1.15 1.52 10.59
C LYS A 14 -0.06 0.58 10.66
N VAL A 15 -1.10 0.96 11.40
CA VAL A 15 -2.32 0.15 11.56
C VAL A 15 -3.13 0.16 10.27
N ALA A 16 -3.36 1.34 9.68
CA ALA A 16 -4.10 1.46 8.41
C ALA A 16 -3.39 0.71 7.27
N LEU A 17 -2.06 0.70 7.28
CA LEU A 17 -1.26 -0.08 6.34
C LEU A 17 -1.50 -1.60 6.46
N ALA A 18 -1.57 -2.12 7.69
CA ALA A 18 -1.85 -3.53 7.94
C ALA A 18 -3.30 -3.89 7.54
N GLU A 19 -4.26 -3.02 7.84
CA GLU A 19 -5.66 -3.20 7.43
C GLU A 19 -5.81 -3.20 5.90
N LEU A 20 -5.09 -2.31 5.21
CA LEU A 20 -5.05 -2.30 3.74
C LEU A 20 -4.54 -3.63 3.19
N LEU A 21 -3.47 -4.20 3.76
CA LEU A 21 -2.92 -5.48 3.30
C LEU A 21 -3.95 -6.61 3.43
N ILE A 22 -4.62 -6.71 4.60
CA ILE A 22 -5.68 -7.69 4.84
C ILE A 22 -6.84 -7.47 3.88
N ALA A 23 -7.24 -6.21 3.65
CA ALA A 23 -8.31 -5.88 2.72
C ALA A 23 -7.95 -6.33 1.31
N MET A 24 -6.74 -6.05 0.81
CA MET A 24 -6.30 -6.41 -0.55
C MET A 24 -6.31 -7.93 -0.78
N GLU A 25 -6.08 -8.75 0.24
CA GLU A 25 -6.19 -10.22 0.16
C GLU A 25 -7.64 -10.69 -0.08
N GLN A 26 -8.63 -9.92 0.33
CA GLN A 26 -10.06 -10.19 0.06
C GLN A 26 -10.47 -9.78 -1.37
N GLY A 27 -9.54 -9.25 -2.17
CA GLY A 27 -9.77 -8.85 -3.56
C GLY A 27 -10.74 -7.68 -3.81
N PRO A 28 -10.75 -6.60 -3.00
CA PRO A 28 -11.61 -5.43 -3.23
C PRO A 28 -11.17 -4.60 -4.45
N ALA A 29 -9.88 -4.62 -4.79
CA ALA A 29 -9.30 -3.88 -5.90
C ALA A 29 -8.15 -4.65 -6.53
N ASP A 30 -7.86 -4.35 -7.80
CA ASP A 30 -6.74 -4.93 -8.53
C ASP A 30 -5.48 -4.07 -8.37
N ILE A 31 -5.66 -2.76 -8.11
CA ILE A 31 -4.61 -1.78 -7.86
C ILE A 31 -4.98 -0.92 -6.65
N ALA A 32 -4.04 -0.70 -5.74
CA ALA A 32 -4.15 0.28 -4.67
C ALA A 32 -3.14 1.43 -4.87
N LEU A 33 -3.64 2.66 -4.92
CA LEU A 33 -2.85 3.89 -4.95
C LEU A 33 -2.80 4.47 -3.53
N VAL A 34 -1.62 4.44 -2.94
CA VAL A 34 -1.42 4.74 -1.51
C VAL A 34 -0.67 6.06 -1.34
N GLN A 35 -1.26 7.03 -0.63
CA GLN A 35 -0.58 8.24 -0.17
C GLN A 35 -0.21 8.16 1.31
N GLU A 36 0.84 8.87 1.70
CA GLU A 36 1.40 8.90 3.07
C GLU A 36 1.48 7.50 3.73
N PRO A 37 2.14 6.52 3.11
CA PRO A 37 2.34 5.23 3.74
C PRO A 37 3.16 5.37 5.02
N TRP A 38 3.06 4.40 5.93
CA TRP A 38 4.02 4.28 7.02
C TRP A 38 5.40 3.93 6.47
N ILE A 39 6.39 4.75 6.81
CA ILE A 39 7.78 4.60 6.39
C ILE A 39 8.58 4.09 7.58
N ALA A 40 9.27 2.97 7.41
CA ALA A 40 10.19 2.44 8.41
C ALA A 40 11.57 3.13 8.34
N SER A 41 12.43 2.78 9.29
CA SER A 41 13.83 3.20 9.32
C SER A 41 14.50 2.99 7.96
N GLY A 42 15.29 3.97 7.51
CA GLY A 42 15.98 3.92 6.22
C GLY A 42 15.11 4.29 5.01
N ASN A 43 14.00 5.01 5.22
CA ASN A 43 13.11 5.52 4.18
C ASN A 43 12.51 4.45 3.27
N SER A 44 12.27 3.26 3.84
CA SER A 44 11.63 2.15 3.15
C SER A 44 10.14 2.08 3.51
N VAL A 45 9.28 1.87 2.50
CA VAL A 45 7.90 1.45 2.75
C VAL A 45 7.94 0.02 3.24
N ALA A 46 7.59 -0.19 4.50
CA ALA A 46 7.61 -1.51 5.13
C ALA A 46 6.20 -1.97 5.47
N GLY A 47 5.99 -3.29 5.49
CA GLY A 47 4.71 -3.92 5.86
C GLY A 47 3.69 -4.08 4.72
N LEU A 48 3.95 -3.59 3.50
CA LEU A 48 3.06 -3.75 2.33
C LEU A 48 3.49 -4.89 1.39
N LYS A 49 4.39 -5.78 1.83
CA LYS A 49 4.82 -6.91 1.00
C LYS A 49 3.73 -7.99 0.99
N SER A 50 3.23 -8.33 -0.20
CA SER A 50 2.28 -9.43 -0.43
C SER A 50 2.85 -10.40 -1.46
N SER A 51 2.45 -11.67 -1.42
CA SER A 51 2.74 -12.63 -2.50
C SER A 51 1.89 -12.38 -3.75
N ASN A 52 0.74 -11.74 -3.59
CA ASN A 52 -0.28 -11.61 -4.63
C ASN A 52 -0.25 -10.27 -5.35
N TYR A 53 0.48 -9.29 -4.81
CA TYR A 53 0.59 -7.95 -5.36
C TYR A 53 2.05 -7.52 -5.43
N SER A 54 2.39 -6.82 -6.51
CA SER A 54 3.68 -6.13 -6.63
C SER A 54 3.62 -4.79 -5.90
N LEU A 55 4.57 -4.55 -5.01
CA LEU A 55 4.73 -3.27 -4.32
C LEU A 55 5.72 -2.39 -5.10
N LEU A 56 5.24 -1.24 -5.57
CA LEU A 56 6.05 -0.23 -6.26
C LEU A 56 5.96 1.08 -5.47
N TYR A 57 7.10 1.71 -5.20
CA TYR A 57 7.17 3.00 -4.51
C TYR A 57 8.40 3.79 -4.96
N SER A 58 8.32 5.11 -4.86
CA SER A 58 9.46 5.98 -5.15
C SER A 58 10.51 5.87 -4.05
N THR A 59 11.77 5.73 -4.45
CA THR A 59 12.93 5.84 -3.55
C THR A 59 13.59 7.21 -3.60
N SER A 60 13.21 8.06 -4.57
CA SER A 60 13.65 9.45 -4.64
C SER A 60 12.85 10.32 -3.68
N HIS A 61 13.58 11.15 -2.95
CA HIS A 61 13.03 12.18 -2.09
C HIS A 61 13.02 13.45 -2.94
N GLY A 62 11.84 14.02 -3.18
CA GLY A 62 11.73 15.35 -3.80
C GLY A 62 12.27 16.44 -2.89
#